data_AF-A0A934J8P8-F1
#
_entry.id   AF-A0A934J8P8-F1
#
_cell.length_a   1.000
_cell.length_b   1.000
_cell.length_c   1.000
_cell.angle_alpha   90.00
_cell.angle_beta   90.00
_cell.angle_gamma   90.00
#
_symmetry.space_group_name_H-M   'P 1'
#
loop_
_entity.id
_entity.type
_entity.pdbx_description
1 polymer ?
#
loop_
_entity_poly.entity_id
_entity_poly.type
_entity_poly.pdbx_seq_one_letter_code
_entity_poly.pdbx_strand_id
1 'polypeptide(L)'
;MILTRFSSNALIRAAAILSVLLGLLYLPSNYSLPIIGLGPELEGGQQLAEFWAMYAMYGGAIMFIGSFLLNVSRSISFKRIVLAACLIATFLLIAAQLPPLFWWIFVGSAVFSWSSVLGLSLHLALLLLALRGAIVTIHSIERLKLNK
;
A
#
# COMPACT_ATOMS: atom_id res chain seq x y z
N MET A 1 25.40 2.77 -1.82
CA MET A 1 24.55 3.96 -1.53
C MET A 1 23.44 4.17 -2.60
N ILE A 2 22.82 3.10 -3.12
CA ILE A 2 21.75 3.21 -4.15
C ILE A 2 20.35 3.09 -3.50
N LEU A 3 20.24 2.38 -2.38
CA LEU A 3 19.00 2.13 -1.65
C LEU A 3 18.31 3.40 -1.10
N THR A 4 19.03 4.51 -0.92
CA THR A 4 18.56 5.70 -0.19
C THR A 4 18.49 6.98 -1.02
N ARG A 5 18.44 6.91 -2.36
CA ARG A 5 18.32 8.14 -3.19
C ARG A 5 17.06 8.95 -2.85
N PHE A 6 16.01 8.29 -2.38
CA PHE A 6 14.76 8.93 -1.95
C PHE A 6 14.68 8.98 -0.43
N SER A 7 14.13 10.07 0.12
CA SER A 7 13.85 10.17 1.55
C SER A 7 12.80 9.16 1.97
N SER A 8 12.85 8.69 3.23
CA SER A 8 11.80 7.83 3.80
C SER A 8 10.42 8.43 3.60
N ASN A 9 10.32 9.75 3.77
CA ASN A 9 9.05 10.48 3.71
C ASN A 9 8.48 10.47 2.28
N ALA A 10 9.33 10.60 1.26
CA ALA A 10 8.89 10.54 -0.14
C ALA A 10 8.36 9.16 -0.52
N LEU A 11 9.02 8.08 -0.07
CA LEU A 11 8.59 6.71 -0.36
C LEU A 11 7.32 6.34 0.40
N ILE A 12 7.20 6.74 1.68
CA ILE A 12 5.97 6.57 2.46
C ILE A 12 4.81 7.31 1.78
N ARG A 13 5.03 8.53 1.25
CA ARG A 13 4.01 9.26 0.48
C ARG A 13 3.62 8.56 -0.81
N ALA A 14 4.59 8.08 -1.57
CA ALA A 14 4.31 7.38 -2.82
C ALA A 14 3.47 6.12 -2.57
N ALA A 15 3.85 5.32 -1.58
CA ALA A 15 3.07 4.15 -1.15
C ALA A 15 1.67 4.54 -0.66
N ALA A 16 1.56 5.61 0.13
CA ALA A 16 0.29 6.12 0.64
C ALA A 16 -0.65 6.58 -0.48
N ILE A 17 -0.16 7.41 -1.41
CA ILE A 17 -0.94 7.90 -2.56
C ILE A 17 -1.40 6.72 -3.41
N LEU A 18 -0.49 5.82 -3.75
CA LEU A 18 -0.83 4.67 -4.58
C LEU A 18 -1.83 3.75 -3.88
N SER A 19 -1.72 3.55 -2.56
CA SER A 19 -2.68 2.80 -1.75
C SER A 19 -4.08 3.41 -1.79
N VAL A 20 -4.19 4.74 -1.63
CA VAL A 20 -5.48 5.43 -1.74
C VAL A 20 -6.06 5.31 -3.15
N LEU A 21 -5.25 5.55 -4.19
CA LEU A 21 -5.69 5.44 -5.58
C LEU A 21 -6.17 4.02 -5.92
N LEU A 22 -5.46 2.99 -5.46
CA LEU A 22 -5.88 1.61 -5.62
C LEU A 22 -7.21 1.35 -4.92
N GLY A 23 -7.37 1.82 -3.68
CA GLY A 23 -8.64 1.66 -2.97
C GLY A 23 -9.82 2.31 -3.70
N LEU A 24 -9.63 3.49 -4.30
CA LEU A 24 -10.66 4.15 -5.11
C LEU A 24 -11.10 3.31 -6.33
N LEU A 25 -10.20 2.53 -6.93
CA LEU A 25 -10.51 1.65 -8.07
C LEU A 25 -11.33 0.42 -7.69
N TYR A 26 -11.39 0.08 -6.40
CA TYR A 26 -12.17 -1.04 -5.87
C TYR A 26 -13.50 -0.61 -5.22
N LEU A 27 -13.72 0.70 -5.03
CA LEU A 27 -15.03 1.18 -4.60
C LEU A 27 -16.07 1.00 -5.72
N PRO A 28 -17.30 0.58 -5.39
CA PRO A 28 -18.38 0.46 -6.37
C PRO A 28 -18.65 1.83 -7.01
N SER A 29 -18.26 1.96 -8.27
CA SER A 29 -18.39 3.17 -9.08
C SER A 29 -18.38 2.81 -10.56
N ASN A 30 -18.77 3.76 -11.43
CA ASN A 30 -18.71 3.57 -12.89
C ASN A 30 -17.28 3.39 -13.45
N TYR A 31 -16.25 3.58 -12.61
CA TYR A 31 -14.84 3.48 -12.97
C TYR A 31 -14.12 2.36 -12.20
N SER A 32 -14.86 1.49 -11.49
CA SER A 32 -14.24 0.37 -10.78
C SER A 32 -13.59 -0.58 -11.76
N LEU A 33 -12.45 -1.17 -11.37
CA LEU A 33 -11.83 -2.23 -12.15
C LEU A 33 -12.74 -3.46 -12.07
N PRO A 34 -13.39 -3.87 -13.17
CA PRO A 34 -14.30 -4.99 -13.09
C PRO A 34 -13.48 -6.27 -12.87
N ILE A 35 -13.81 -6.99 -11.80
CA ILE A 35 -13.29 -8.34 -11.56
C ILE A 35 -14.06 -9.26 -12.52
N ILE A 36 -13.56 -9.41 -13.74
CA ILE A 36 -14.17 -10.23 -14.79
C ILE A 36 -13.52 -11.61 -14.75
N GLY A 37 -14.32 -12.69 -14.69
CA GLY A 37 -13.81 -14.03 -15.00
C GLY A 37 -14.40 -15.22 -14.26
N LEU A 38 -15.19 -15.04 -13.18
CA LEU A 38 -15.69 -16.18 -12.39
C LEU A 38 -17.13 -15.97 -11.88
N GLY A 39 -18.12 -16.07 -12.77
CA GLY A 39 -19.52 -16.39 -12.46
C GLY A 39 -20.18 -15.77 -11.20
N PRO A 40 -21.27 -16.36 -10.68
CA PRO A 40 -21.96 -15.90 -9.47
C PRO A 40 -21.16 -16.09 -8.16
N GLU A 41 -20.02 -16.79 -8.18
CA GLU A 41 -19.12 -16.90 -7.02
C GLU A 41 -18.44 -15.57 -6.65
N LEU A 42 -18.50 -14.58 -7.54
CA LEU A 42 -17.96 -13.23 -7.34
C LEU A 42 -18.86 -12.29 -6.52
N GLU A 43 -20.11 -12.63 -6.20
CA GLU A 43 -20.91 -11.78 -5.29
C GLU A 43 -20.23 -11.62 -3.92
N GLY A 44 -19.56 -12.67 -3.43
CA GLY A 44 -18.66 -12.59 -2.26
C GLY A 44 -17.33 -11.88 -2.56
N GLY A 45 -16.86 -11.97 -3.80
CA GLY A 45 -15.65 -11.27 -4.28
C GLY A 45 -15.81 -9.74 -4.28
N GLN A 46 -17.00 -9.22 -4.57
CA GLN A 46 -17.32 -7.79 -4.54
C GLN A 46 -17.21 -7.23 -3.11
N GLN A 47 -17.78 -7.94 -2.12
CA GLN A 47 -17.68 -7.53 -0.71
C GLN A 47 -16.23 -7.57 -0.19
N LEU A 48 -15.45 -8.58 -0.59
CA LEU A 48 -14.03 -8.66 -0.27
C LEU A 48 -13.23 -7.52 -0.91
N ALA A 49 -13.55 -7.16 -2.16
CA ALA A 49 -12.94 -6.03 -2.85
C ALA A 49 -13.23 -4.69 -2.15
N GLU A 50 -14.47 -4.46 -1.71
CA GLU A 50 -14.85 -3.28 -0.92
C GLU A 50 -14.11 -3.22 0.41
N PHE A 51 -13.97 -4.36 1.09
CA PHE A 51 -13.20 -4.44 2.32
C PHE A 51 -11.74 -4.04 2.06
N TRP A 52 -11.11 -4.61 1.04
CA TRP A 52 -9.74 -4.24 0.64
C TRP A 52 -9.62 -2.76 0.28
N ALA A 53 -10.61 -2.20 -0.42
CA ALA A 53 -10.67 -0.78 -0.75
C ALA A 53 -10.59 0.09 0.52
N MET A 54 -11.40 -0.22 1.53
CA MET A 54 -11.41 0.53 2.79
C MET A 54 -10.06 0.47 3.51
N TYR A 55 -9.44 -0.71 3.63
CA TYR A 55 -8.12 -0.82 4.28
C TYR A 55 -7.03 -0.10 3.49
N ALA A 56 -7.04 -0.19 2.16
CA ALA A 56 -6.08 0.51 1.32
C ALA A 56 -6.23 2.04 1.43
N MET A 57 -7.46 2.54 1.49
CA MET A 57 -7.74 3.97 1.66
C MET A 57 -7.35 4.48 3.05
N TYR A 58 -7.83 3.85 4.12
CA TYR A 58 -7.54 4.30 5.49
C TYR A 58 -6.07 4.11 5.85
N GLY A 59 -5.47 2.97 5.50
CA GLY A 59 -4.04 2.71 5.68
C GLY A 59 -3.19 3.73 4.91
N GLY A 60 -3.54 3.99 3.65
CA GLY A 60 -2.90 5.01 2.82
C GLY A 60 -3.01 6.41 3.42
N ALA A 61 -4.20 6.82 3.88
CA ALA A 61 -4.41 8.12 4.51
C ALA A 61 -3.59 8.30 5.79
N ILE A 62 -3.53 7.28 6.66
CA ILE A 62 -2.71 7.30 7.88
C ILE A 62 -1.22 7.44 7.55
N MET A 63 -0.73 6.65 6.58
CA MET A 63 0.66 6.76 6.11
C MET A 63 0.96 8.14 5.52
N PHE A 64 0.02 8.70 4.77
CA PHE A 64 0.13 10.04 4.20
C PHE A 64 0.29 11.08 5.30
N ILE A 65 -0.62 11.12 6.28
CA ILE A 65 -0.56 12.03 7.43
C ILE A 65 0.75 11.86 8.20
N GLY A 66 1.13 10.62 8.50
CA GLY A 66 2.41 10.31 9.17
C GLY A 66 3.62 10.91 8.44
N SER A 67 3.64 10.86 7.11
CA SER A 67 4.71 11.45 6.31
C SER A 67 4.83 12.98 6.44
N PHE A 68 3.74 13.69 6.74
CA PHE A 68 3.76 15.13 7.02
C PHE A 68 4.25 15.41 8.43
N LEU A 69 3.74 14.64 9.41
CA LEU A 69 4.14 14.76 10.82
C LEU A 69 5.66 14.59 11.02
N LEU A 70 6.31 13.77 10.20
CA LEU A 70 7.78 13.59 10.21
C LEU A 70 8.56 14.87 9.84
N ASN A 71 7.99 15.77 9.05
CA ASN A 71 8.64 17.02 8.65
C ASN A 71 8.34 18.17 9.62
N VAL A 72 7.18 18.16 10.27
CA VAL A 72 6.75 19.24 11.17
C VAL A 72 7.43 19.13 12.53
N SER A 73 7.68 17.92 13.02
CA SER A 73 8.25 17.74 14.35
C SER A 73 9.77 17.92 14.40
N ARG A 74 10.26 18.60 15.46
CA ARG A 74 11.69 18.66 15.80
C ARG A 74 12.11 17.59 16.80
N SER A 75 11.15 16.97 17.50
CA SER A 75 11.43 15.98 18.55
C SER A 75 11.84 14.62 17.98
N ILE A 76 12.99 14.10 18.40
CA ILE A 76 13.48 12.77 18.00
C ILE A 76 12.52 11.67 18.46
N SER A 77 12.02 11.76 19.70
CA SER A 77 11.07 10.79 20.26
C SER A 77 9.77 10.75 19.47
N PHE A 78 9.24 11.91 19.10
CA PHE A 78 8.03 11.99 18.27
C PHE A 78 8.26 11.38 16.88
N LYS A 79 9.38 11.72 16.22
CA LYS A 79 9.73 11.13 14.91
C LYS A 79 9.80 9.60 14.97
N ARG A 80 10.32 9.02 16.05
CA ARG A 80 10.36 7.57 16.24
C ARG A 80 8.97 6.96 16.36
N ILE A 81 8.08 7.57 17.14
CA ILE A 81 6.69 7.10 17.29
C ILE A 81 5.99 7.11 15.93
N VAL A 82 6.12 8.21 15.18
CA VAL A 82 5.51 8.33 13.85
C VAL A 82 6.11 7.32 12.87
N LEU A 83 7.44 7.15 12.84
CA LEU A 83 8.08 6.15 11.97
C LEU A 83 7.65 4.72 12.35
N ALA A 84 7.51 4.41 13.64
CA ALA A 84 7.04 3.10 14.09
C ALA A 84 5.59 2.85 13.65
N ALA A 85 4.71 3.85 13.79
CA ALA A 85 3.33 3.77 13.29
C ALA A 85 3.28 3.59 11.77
N CYS A 86 4.08 4.36 11.02
CA CYS A 86 4.21 4.20 9.56
C CYS A 86 4.74 2.81 9.18
N LEU A 87 5.69 2.26 9.94
CA LEU A 87 6.24 0.93 9.69
C LEU A 87 5.18 -0.16 9.89
N ILE A 88 4.41 -0.10 10.98
CA ILE A 88 3.29 -1.01 11.24
C ILE A 88 2.26 -0.90 10.12
N ALA A 89 1.85 0.32 9.74
CA ALA A 89 0.92 0.53 8.63
C ALA A 89 1.45 -0.03 7.30
N THR A 90 2.76 0.10 7.05
CA THR A 90 3.39 -0.44 5.84
C THR A 90 3.39 -1.97 5.85
N PHE A 91 3.63 -2.62 6.99
CA PHE A 91 3.53 -4.08 7.09
C PHE A 91 2.09 -4.59 6.91
N LEU A 92 1.11 -3.90 7.49
CA LEU A 92 -0.30 -4.20 7.26
C LEU A 92 -0.66 -4.03 5.79
N LEU A 93 -0.15 -2.98 5.13
CA LEU A 93 -0.35 -2.75 3.70
C LEU A 93 0.25 -3.89 2.86
N ILE A 94 1.47 -4.33 3.17
CA ILE A 94 2.13 -5.49 2.53
C ILE A 94 1.25 -6.73 2.67
N ALA A 95 0.81 -7.06 3.88
CA ALA A 95 -0.06 -8.21 4.12
C ALA A 95 -1.37 -8.11 3.34
N ALA A 96 -1.98 -6.92 3.28
CA ALA A 96 -3.20 -6.66 2.53
C ALA A 96 -3.03 -6.77 1.00
N GLN A 97 -1.81 -6.70 0.46
CA GLN A 97 -1.57 -6.93 -0.97
C GLN A 97 -1.55 -8.42 -1.34
N LEU A 98 -1.27 -9.33 -0.40
CA LEU A 98 -1.12 -10.75 -0.74
C LEU A 98 -2.42 -11.40 -1.25
N PRO A 99 -3.60 -11.20 -0.62
CA PRO A 99 -4.85 -11.76 -1.12
C PRO A 99 -5.22 -11.30 -2.55
N PRO A 100 -5.23 -10.00 -2.89
CA PRO A 100 -5.54 -9.58 -4.26
C PRO A 100 -4.48 -10.06 -5.26
N LEU A 101 -3.20 -10.10 -4.90
CA LEU A 101 -2.16 -10.67 -5.79
C LEU A 101 -2.42 -12.14 -6.09
N PHE A 102 -2.74 -12.94 -5.06
CA PHE A 102 -3.14 -14.33 -5.24
C PHE A 102 -4.36 -14.44 -6.15
N TRP A 103 -5.39 -13.61 -5.91
CA TRP A 103 -6.62 -13.61 -6.68
C TRP A 103 -6.38 -13.27 -8.16
N TRP A 104 -5.62 -12.21 -8.44
CA TRP A 104 -5.33 -11.80 -9.82
C TRP A 104 -4.47 -12.79 -10.58
N ILE A 105 -3.53 -13.48 -9.90
CA ILE A 105 -2.77 -14.58 -10.48
C ILE A 105 -3.70 -15.76 -10.79
N PHE A 106 -4.56 -16.13 -9.84
CA PHE A 106 -5.49 -17.24 -9.98
C PHE A 106 -6.50 -16.99 -11.12
N VAL A 107 -7.24 -15.87 -11.09
CA VAL A 107 -8.19 -15.48 -12.14
C VAL A 107 -7.48 -15.29 -13.48
N GLY A 108 -6.33 -14.64 -13.49
CA GLY A 108 -5.52 -14.42 -14.69
C GLY A 108 -4.99 -15.70 -15.33
N SER A 109 -4.83 -16.77 -14.55
CA SER A 109 -4.47 -18.10 -15.06
C SER A 109 -5.65 -18.85 -15.69
N ALA A 110 -6.88 -18.54 -15.28
CA ALA A 110 -8.10 -19.16 -15.80
C ALA A 110 -8.64 -18.45 -17.03
N VAL A 111 -8.66 -17.10 -17.01
CA VAL A 111 -9.16 -16.27 -18.11
C VAL A 111 -8.27 -15.03 -18.26
N PHE A 112 -7.65 -14.87 -19.43
CA PHE A 112 -6.90 -13.66 -19.73
C PHE A 112 -7.83 -12.47 -19.92
N SER A 113 -7.56 -11.38 -19.18
CA SER A 113 -8.18 -10.07 -19.43
C SER A 113 -7.18 -8.95 -19.14
N TRP A 114 -7.26 -7.84 -19.89
CA TRP A 114 -6.45 -6.65 -19.61
C TRP A 114 -6.75 -6.05 -18.23
N SER A 115 -7.98 -6.21 -17.71
CA SER A 115 -8.33 -5.82 -16.34
C SER A 115 -7.50 -6.59 -15.32
N SER A 116 -7.33 -7.91 -15.52
CA SER A 116 -6.54 -8.76 -14.64
C SER A 116 -5.05 -8.40 -14.66
N VAL A 117 -4.50 -8.09 -15.85
CA VAL A 117 -3.10 -7.62 -15.98
C VAL A 117 -2.91 -6.29 -15.26
N LEU A 118 -3.84 -5.35 -15.42
CA LEU A 118 -3.79 -4.05 -14.78
C LEU A 118 -3.89 -4.18 -13.25
N GLY A 119 -4.85 -4.95 -12.74
CA GLY A 119 -5.00 -5.24 -11.31
C GLY A 119 -3.72 -5.84 -10.73
N LEU A 120 -3.20 -6.90 -11.34
CA LEU A 120 -1.95 -7.54 -10.93
C LEU A 120 -0.77 -6.55 -10.90
N SER A 121 -0.61 -5.76 -11.96
CA SER A 121 0.48 -4.78 -12.08
C SER A 121 0.42 -3.70 -11.01
N LEU A 122 -0.78 -3.19 -10.71
CA LEU A 122 -0.98 -2.17 -9.67
C LEU A 122 -0.65 -2.73 -8.28
N HIS A 123 -1.13 -3.92 -7.95
CA HIS A 123 -0.84 -4.55 -6.65
C HIS A 123 0.64 -4.90 -6.50
N LEU A 124 1.31 -5.36 -7.56
CA LEU A 124 2.76 -5.60 -7.55
C LEU A 124 3.54 -4.30 -7.34
N ALA A 125 3.17 -3.24 -8.05
CA ALA A 125 3.80 -1.93 -7.90
C ALA A 125 3.65 -1.41 -6.46
N LEU A 126 2.45 -1.53 -5.88
CA LEU A 126 2.20 -1.12 -4.49
C LEU A 126 2.98 -1.97 -3.49
N LEU A 127 3.03 -3.29 -3.68
CA LEU A 127 3.82 -4.19 -2.83
C LEU A 127 5.31 -3.83 -2.86
N LEU A 128 5.89 -3.62 -4.04
CA LEU A 128 7.30 -3.24 -4.19
C LEU A 128 7.60 -1.89 -3.55
N LEU A 129 6.69 -0.91 -3.70
CA LEU A 129 6.82 0.40 -3.05
C LEU A 129 6.68 0.29 -1.53
N ALA A 130 5.76 -0.52 -1.02
CA ALA A 130 5.57 -0.73 0.41
C ALA A 130 6.79 -1.44 1.03
N LEU A 131 7.32 -2.50 0.40
CA LEU A 131 8.55 -3.17 0.83
C LEU A 131 9.73 -2.19 0.89
N ARG A 132 9.89 -1.38 -0.16
CA ARG A 132 10.94 -0.35 -0.19
C ARG A 132 10.72 0.72 0.89
N GLY A 133 9.46 1.13 1.10
CA GLY A 133 9.07 2.05 2.15
C GLY A 133 9.41 1.53 3.55
N ALA A 134 9.17 0.24 3.81
CA ALA A 134 9.50 -0.42 5.07
C ALA A 134 11.01 -0.42 5.32
N ILE A 135 11.82 -0.85 4.33
CA ILE A 135 13.29 -0.86 4.43
C ILE A 135 13.83 0.54 4.76
N VAL A 136 13.38 1.57 4.05
CA VAL A 136 13.85 2.93 4.26
C VAL A 136 13.36 3.50 5.60
N THR A 137 12.17 3.12 6.06
CA THR A 137 11.65 3.50 7.39
C THR A 137 12.49 2.89 8.51
N ILE A 138 12.85 1.61 8.41
CA ILE A 138 13.76 0.93 9.36
C ILE A 138 15.10 1.67 9.43
N HIS A 139 15.72 1.94 8.28
CA HIS A 139 16.96 2.70 8.24
C HIS A 139 16.84 4.12 8.81
N SER A 140 15.71 4.79 8.66
CA SER A 140 15.47 6.09 9.27
C SER A 140 15.36 6.00 10.79
N ILE A 141 14.72 4.96 11.33
CA ILE A 141 14.64 4.70 12.78
C ILE A 141 16.05 4.45 13.35
N GLU A 142 16.86 3.63 12.67
CA GLU A 142 18.24 3.35 13.06
C GLU A 142 19.11 4.62 13.10
N ARG A 143 19.01 5.48 12.08
CA ARG A 143 19.74 6.76 12.05
C ARG A 143 19.37 7.68 13.23
N LEU A 144 18.09 7.72 13.60
CA LEU A 144 17.66 8.46 14.80
C LEU A 144 18.14 7.84 16.12
N LYS A 145 18.67 6.61 16.11
CA LYS A 145 19.34 5.99 17.27
C LYS A 145 20.79 6.41 17.42
N LEU A 146 21.46 6.66 16.31
CA LEU A 146 22.87 7.09 16.28
C LEU A 146 23.04 8.58 16.61
N ASN A 147 22.02 9.39 16.40
CA ASN A 147 22.04 10.84 16.69
C ASN A 147 21.56 11.20 18.11
N LYS A 148 21.64 10.26 19.06
CA LYS A 148 21.41 10.51 20.49
C LYS A 148 22.72 10.89 21.16
#